data_AF-A0A3E4R7Y4-F1
#
_entry.id   AF-A0A3E4R7Y4-F1
#
_cell.length_a   1.000
_cell.length_b   1.000
_cell.length_c   1.000
_cell.angle_alpha   90.00
_cell.angle_beta   90.00
_cell.angle_gamma   90.00
#
_symmetry.space_group_name_H-M   'P 1'
#
loop_
_entity.id
_entity.type
_entity.pdbx_description
1 polymer ?
#
loop_
_entity_poly.entity_id
_entity_poly.type
_entity_poly.pdbx_seq_one_letter_code
_entity_poly.pdbx_strand_id
1 'polypeptide(L)'
;MGLNMNENWFEIVEILRNTLDSNYSKAEFVSAVENCFRVLGWRKTNGSLIKNYNLPNGSNVDIVLSKTYGGNVQSDYIPVFIQCGEFQYNETDNVSFAMDELLTEAAISFGSCIKFFYRNNQDIILSKEILLEESNHEGIQISDLLLFQHFKKSLVHDYITSLNEKNEVLSKLRLDIKRISEDRNILKSIFSDFLVQQGYDRVLIEEEMRNLEIVVSQKQLCSKEMENHSASTKDTTRFSFNGSQFYPKKRFVLAVVKQYVKEHPGITYNELERVFPSGIISKQRGVIRPLSVVQEWMKDNADLSSRYFLESDELITLNDGLQYTVYNQWGLKQFNKFLEIAQSMYIVNSDKKNNDVIDDIPEHLHKSVLQISKESLQSFVKKKS
;
A
#
# COMPACT_ATOMS: atom_id res chain seq x y z
N MET A 1 -37.96 -0.47 -13.55
CA MET A 1 -37.04 0.58 -14.02
C MET A 1 -35.71 0.36 -13.32
N GLY A 2 -34.80 -0.38 -13.96
CA GLY A 2 -33.43 -0.54 -13.49
C GLY A 2 -32.58 0.50 -14.22
N LEU A 3 -32.22 1.57 -13.52
CA LEU A 3 -31.25 2.56 -14.00
C LEU A 3 -30.07 2.53 -13.03
N ASN A 4 -28.94 2.06 -13.57
CA ASN A 4 -27.56 2.31 -13.17
C ASN A 4 -27.16 2.23 -11.69
N MET A 5 -26.89 1.01 -11.22
CA MET A 5 -26.18 0.77 -9.94
C MET A 5 -24.78 1.43 -9.92
N ASN A 6 -24.14 1.56 -11.09
CA ASN A 6 -22.83 2.22 -11.19
C ASN A 6 -22.92 3.76 -11.17
N GLU A 7 -24.07 4.35 -11.53
CA GLU A 7 -24.21 5.82 -11.55
C GLU A 7 -24.30 6.41 -10.15
N ASN A 8 -24.94 5.72 -9.19
CA ASN A 8 -25.01 6.23 -7.82
C ASN A 8 -23.63 6.33 -7.18
N TRP A 9 -22.79 5.29 -7.35
CA TRP A 9 -21.41 5.32 -6.86
C TRP A 9 -20.57 6.39 -7.56
N PHE A 10 -20.69 6.48 -8.89
CA PHE A 10 -20.03 7.52 -9.67
C PHE A 10 -20.37 8.94 -9.17
N GLU A 11 -21.66 9.23 -8.98
CA GLU A 11 -22.15 10.51 -8.47
C GLU A 11 -21.63 10.79 -7.06
N ILE A 12 -21.59 9.78 -6.18
CA ILE A 12 -21.01 9.90 -4.83
C ILE A 12 -19.52 10.27 -4.92
N VAL A 13 -18.75 9.56 -5.76
CA VAL A 13 -17.33 9.83 -5.95
C VAL A 13 -17.11 11.25 -6.49
N GLU A 14 -17.90 11.69 -7.47
CA GLU A 14 -17.81 13.03 -8.04
C GLU A 14 -18.11 14.12 -7.00
N ILE A 15 -19.20 13.99 -6.23
CA ILE A 15 -19.56 14.94 -5.17
C ILE A 15 -18.44 15.08 -4.14
N LEU A 16 -17.89 13.95 -3.67
CA LEU A 16 -16.87 13.94 -2.62
C LEU A 16 -15.54 14.49 -3.13
N ARG A 17 -15.06 14.06 -4.31
CA ARG A 17 -13.78 14.52 -4.87
C ARG A 17 -13.79 16.02 -5.16
N ASN A 18 -14.85 16.53 -5.78
CA ASN A 18 -15.01 17.96 -6.04
C ASN A 18 -14.94 18.79 -4.75
N THR A 19 -15.45 18.25 -3.64
CA THR A 19 -15.38 18.92 -2.35
C THR A 19 -13.97 18.84 -1.76
N LEU A 20 -13.33 17.65 -1.80
CA LEU A 20 -12.00 17.41 -1.26
C LEU A 20 -10.88 18.16 -2.00
N ASP A 21 -11.03 18.40 -3.30
CA ASP A 21 -10.06 19.14 -4.13
C ASP A 21 -10.10 20.66 -3.89
N SER A 22 -11.11 21.16 -3.17
CA SER A 22 -11.26 22.56 -2.77
C SER A 22 -10.78 22.80 -1.34
N ASN A 23 -10.46 24.04 -0.97
CA ASN A 23 -10.28 24.39 0.45
C ASN A 23 -11.66 24.36 1.14
N TYR A 24 -12.07 23.19 1.63
CA TYR A 24 -13.39 22.96 2.20
C TYR A 24 -13.41 23.12 3.73
N SER A 25 -14.53 23.62 4.24
CA SER A 25 -14.88 23.60 5.66
C SER A 25 -15.60 22.30 6.04
N LYS A 26 -15.58 21.93 7.33
CA LYS A 26 -16.34 20.77 7.83
C LYS A 26 -17.83 20.87 7.45
N ALA A 27 -18.42 22.05 7.50
CA ALA A 27 -19.83 22.25 7.15
C ALA A 27 -20.11 21.97 5.65
N GLU A 28 -19.21 22.39 4.76
CA GLU A 28 -19.31 22.10 3.32
C GLU A 28 -19.19 20.59 3.07
N PHE A 29 -18.24 19.91 3.73
CA PHE A 29 -18.09 18.48 3.57
C PHE A 29 -19.28 17.69 4.14
N VAL A 30 -19.86 18.12 5.26
CA VAL A 30 -21.13 17.57 5.76
C VAL A 30 -22.27 17.76 4.76
N SER A 31 -22.32 18.88 4.05
CA SER A 31 -23.30 19.11 2.99
C SER A 31 -23.07 18.18 1.79
N ALA A 32 -21.81 17.94 1.40
CA ALA A 32 -21.45 17.00 0.34
C ALA A 32 -21.86 15.56 0.68
N VAL A 33 -21.55 15.10 1.90
CA VAL A 33 -21.96 13.77 2.39
C VAL A 33 -23.49 13.67 2.47
N GLU A 34 -24.18 14.73 2.92
CA GLU A 34 -25.64 14.78 2.89
C GLU A 34 -26.19 14.62 1.47
N ASN A 35 -25.57 15.26 0.46
CA ASN A 35 -25.95 15.11 -0.94
C ASN A 35 -25.72 13.68 -1.45
N CYS A 36 -24.62 13.03 -1.06
CA CYS A 36 -24.39 11.62 -1.37
C CYS A 36 -25.54 10.73 -0.88
N PHE A 37 -26.01 10.92 0.36
CA PHE A 37 -27.16 10.16 0.85
C PHE A 37 -28.48 10.55 0.18
N ARG A 38 -28.61 11.79 -0.34
CA ARG A 38 -29.76 12.16 -1.18
C ARG A 38 -29.76 11.40 -2.50
N VAL A 39 -28.61 11.18 -3.13
CA VAL A 39 -28.49 10.30 -4.31
C VAL A 39 -29.03 8.91 -3.97
N LEU A 40 -28.68 8.39 -2.79
CA LEU A 40 -29.13 7.08 -2.30
C LEU A 40 -30.58 7.03 -1.78
N GLY A 41 -31.33 8.13 -1.86
CA GLY A 41 -32.76 8.17 -1.51
C GLY A 41 -33.08 8.57 -0.06
N TRP A 42 -32.09 8.87 0.78
CA TRP A 42 -32.31 9.34 2.15
C TRP A 42 -32.70 10.82 2.14
N ARG A 43 -33.60 11.23 3.04
CA ARG A 43 -34.18 12.57 3.06
C ARG A 43 -34.38 13.06 4.50
N LYS A 44 -34.23 14.38 4.69
CA LYS A 44 -34.60 15.04 5.95
C LYS A 44 -36.12 15.12 6.12
N THR A 45 -36.85 15.29 5.01
CA THR A 45 -38.31 15.52 5.01
C THR A 45 -39.12 14.32 5.52
N ASN A 46 -38.59 13.10 5.39
CA ASN A 46 -39.21 11.88 5.92
C ASN A 46 -38.52 11.35 7.18
N GLY A 47 -37.60 12.13 7.77
CA GLY A 47 -36.85 11.74 8.97
C GLY A 47 -35.82 10.64 8.78
N SER A 48 -35.57 10.19 7.54
CA SER A 48 -34.60 9.11 7.28
C SER A 48 -33.14 9.57 7.33
N LEU A 49 -32.89 10.88 7.24
CA LEU A 49 -31.57 11.49 7.42
C LEU A 49 -31.66 12.54 8.52
N ILE A 50 -30.96 12.30 9.63
CA ILE A 50 -30.92 13.17 10.81
C ILE A 50 -29.50 13.73 10.94
N LYS A 51 -29.34 15.04 11.17
CA LYS A 51 -28.02 15.67 11.35
C LYS A 51 -27.75 16.01 12.79
N ASN A 52 -26.47 16.06 13.17
CA ASN A 52 -26.00 16.47 14.50
C ASN A 52 -26.75 15.73 15.61
N TYR A 53 -26.76 14.40 15.54
CA TYR A 53 -27.43 13.56 16.52
C TYR A 53 -26.61 13.49 17.81
N ASN A 54 -27.18 13.96 18.92
CA ASN A 54 -26.51 13.95 20.22
C ASN A 54 -26.73 12.61 20.93
N LEU A 55 -25.63 12.01 21.37
CA LEU A 55 -25.64 10.79 22.16
C LEU A 55 -25.67 11.11 23.66
N PRO A 56 -26.07 10.15 24.52
CA PRO A 56 -26.26 10.41 25.96
C PRO A 56 -24.98 10.80 26.71
N ASN A 57 -23.80 10.38 26.23
CA ASN A 57 -22.51 10.77 26.78
C ASN A 57 -22.07 12.20 26.37
N GLY A 58 -22.90 12.93 25.61
CA GLY A 58 -22.59 14.26 25.09
C GLY A 58 -21.77 14.26 23.80
N SER A 59 -21.39 13.11 23.25
CA SER A 59 -20.79 13.03 21.93
C SER A 59 -21.83 13.25 20.83
N ASN A 60 -21.36 13.60 19.63
CA ASN A 60 -22.22 13.93 18.50
C ASN A 60 -21.88 13.03 17.30
N VAL A 61 -22.92 12.54 16.64
CA VAL A 61 -22.83 11.88 15.33
C VAL A 61 -23.27 12.87 14.26
N ASP A 62 -22.41 13.11 13.27
CA ASP A 62 -22.65 14.16 12.27
C ASP A 62 -23.93 13.89 11.46
N ILE A 63 -24.18 12.64 11.05
CA ILE A 63 -25.40 12.19 10.37
C ILE A 63 -25.82 10.83 10.91
N VAL A 64 -27.12 10.62 11.13
CA VAL A 64 -27.72 9.29 11.39
C VAL A 64 -28.72 8.98 10.29
N LEU A 65 -28.51 7.85 9.62
CA LEU A 65 -29.50 7.27 8.71
C LEU A 65 -30.49 6.44 9.53
N SER A 66 -31.78 6.63 9.31
CA SER A 66 -32.84 5.93 10.02
C SER A 66 -33.85 5.36 9.03
N LYS A 67 -34.13 4.06 9.11
CA LYS A 67 -35.22 3.43 8.35
C LYS A 67 -36.25 2.84 9.30
N THR A 68 -37.47 3.37 9.20
CA THR A 68 -38.63 2.85 9.90
C THR A 68 -39.46 1.97 8.98
N TYR A 69 -39.87 0.81 9.46
CA TYR A 69 -40.82 -0.05 8.78
C TYR A 69 -42.17 0.14 9.49
N GLY A 70 -43.24 0.38 8.75
CA GLY A 70 -44.52 0.79 9.33
C GLY A 70 -45.01 -0.11 10.47
N GLY A 71 -45.61 0.51 11.50
CA GLY A 71 -46.28 -0.14 12.64
C GLY A 71 -45.34 -0.62 13.75
N ASN A 72 -45.09 0.18 14.79
CA ASN A 72 -44.35 -0.17 16.03
C ASN A 72 -43.04 -1.00 15.91
N VAL A 73 -42.46 -1.15 14.72
CA VAL A 73 -41.20 -1.84 14.50
C VAL A 73 -40.06 -0.89 14.88
N GLN A 74 -39.03 -1.45 15.52
CA GLN A 74 -37.78 -0.78 15.85
C GLN A 74 -37.13 -0.21 14.58
N SER A 75 -36.70 1.05 14.62
CA SER A 75 -35.98 1.67 13.51
C SER A 75 -34.57 1.08 13.36
N ASP A 76 -34.14 0.88 12.12
CA ASP A 76 -32.75 0.56 11.81
C ASP A 76 -31.94 1.85 11.71
N TYR A 77 -30.74 1.87 12.30
CA TYR A 77 -29.85 3.03 12.31
C TYR A 77 -28.47 2.73 11.73
N ILE A 78 -27.90 3.69 11.00
CA ILE A 78 -26.48 3.74 10.65
C ILE A 78 -25.92 5.11 11.04
N PRO A 79 -25.03 5.18 12.04
CA PRO A 79 -24.29 6.40 12.34
C PRO A 79 -23.25 6.67 11.27
N VAL A 80 -23.15 7.93 10.89
CA VAL A 80 -22.21 8.44 9.90
C VAL A 80 -21.41 9.58 10.50
N PHE A 81 -20.09 9.41 10.47
CA PHE A 81 -19.10 10.35 10.97
C PHE A 81 -18.41 11.05 9.81
N ILE A 82 -17.99 12.29 10.04
CA ILE A 82 -17.31 13.10 9.04
C ILE A 82 -16.01 13.64 9.62
N GLN A 83 -14.91 13.14 9.06
CA GLN A 83 -13.56 13.46 9.47
C GLN A 83 -13.01 14.63 8.65
N CYS A 84 -12.52 15.66 9.33
CA CYS A 84 -11.85 16.82 8.73
C CYS A 84 -10.52 17.05 9.44
N GLY A 85 -9.39 16.85 8.75
CA GLY A 85 -8.03 17.03 9.31
C GLY A 85 -7.36 15.74 9.81
N GLU A 86 -6.17 15.88 10.41
CA GLU A 86 -5.37 14.75 10.92
C GLU A 86 -6.06 14.04 12.09
N PHE A 87 -5.89 12.71 12.12
CA PHE A 87 -6.49 11.73 13.02
C PHE A 87 -6.59 12.20 14.49
N GLN A 88 -7.79 12.11 15.06
CA GLN A 88 -7.95 12.12 16.52
C GLN A 88 -8.00 10.67 17.02
N TYR A 89 -7.18 10.37 18.02
CA TYR A 89 -6.99 9.07 18.67
C TYR A 89 -8.27 8.42 19.26
N ASN A 90 -9.42 9.12 19.21
CA ASN A 90 -10.68 8.71 19.84
C ASN A 90 -11.79 8.32 18.84
N GLU A 91 -11.51 8.21 17.53
CA GLU A 91 -12.55 7.90 16.53
C GLU A 91 -13.20 6.52 16.79
N THR A 92 -12.39 5.49 17.05
CA THR A 92 -12.88 4.13 17.29
C THR A 92 -13.76 4.02 18.54
N ASP A 93 -13.40 4.73 19.62
CA ASP A 93 -14.20 4.73 20.87
C ASP A 93 -15.55 5.43 20.67
N ASN A 94 -15.55 6.56 19.94
CA ASN A 94 -16.78 7.28 19.60
C ASN A 94 -17.69 6.46 18.68
N VAL A 95 -17.10 5.77 17.70
CA VAL A 95 -17.81 4.85 16.80
C VAL A 95 -18.40 3.69 17.61
N SER A 96 -17.61 3.08 18.51
CA SER A 96 -18.08 1.98 19.37
C SER A 96 -19.29 2.38 20.18
N PHE A 97 -19.18 3.50 20.89
CA PHE A 97 -20.24 4.00 21.74
C PHE A 97 -21.50 4.32 20.93
N ALA A 98 -21.37 4.94 19.75
CA ALA A 98 -22.52 5.22 18.89
C ALA A 98 -23.18 3.93 18.37
N MET A 99 -22.40 2.92 18.03
CA MET A 99 -22.91 1.62 17.58
C MET A 99 -23.68 0.90 18.70
N ASP A 100 -23.18 0.96 19.93
CA ASP A 100 -23.87 0.40 21.11
C ASP A 100 -25.19 1.14 21.39
N GLU A 101 -25.14 2.46 21.49
CA GLU A 101 -26.32 3.29 21.80
C GLU A 101 -27.42 3.18 20.72
N LEU A 102 -27.03 3.07 19.45
CA LEU A 102 -27.98 2.94 18.33
C LEU A 102 -28.34 1.48 18.02
N LEU A 103 -27.83 0.51 18.77
CA LEU A 103 -28.07 -0.93 18.61
C LEU A 103 -27.81 -1.42 17.18
N THR A 104 -26.67 -1.01 16.61
CA THR A 104 -26.29 -1.29 15.23
C THR A 104 -24.90 -1.92 15.14
N GLU A 105 -24.69 -2.70 14.09
CA GLU A 105 -23.47 -3.50 13.87
C GLU A 105 -22.51 -2.83 12.88
N ALA A 106 -22.92 -1.69 12.30
CA ALA A 106 -22.12 -0.94 11.34
C ALA A 106 -22.14 0.56 11.60
N ALA A 107 -21.04 1.22 11.25
CA ALA A 107 -20.93 2.67 11.14
C ALA A 107 -20.13 3.05 9.90
N ILE A 108 -20.26 4.29 9.44
CA ILE A 108 -19.53 4.79 8.27
C ILE A 108 -18.83 6.09 8.64
N SER A 109 -17.58 6.26 8.19
CA SER A 109 -16.88 7.55 8.27
C SER A 109 -16.50 8.02 6.89
N PHE A 110 -16.66 9.33 6.64
CA PHE A 110 -16.25 10.01 5.40
C PHE A 110 -15.06 10.92 5.69
N GLY A 111 -13.98 10.73 4.94
CA GLY A 111 -12.77 11.56 4.96
C GLY A 111 -12.12 11.58 3.58
N SER A 112 -10.79 11.44 3.54
CA SER A 112 -10.05 11.20 2.28
C SER A 112 -10.41 9.86 1.61
N CYS A 113 -10.94 8.93 2.38
CA CYS A 113 -11.57 7.69 1.95
C CYS A 113 -12.87 7.47 2.74
N ILE A 114 -13.69 6.51 2.31
CA ILE A 114 -14.83 6.04 3.10
C ILE A 114 -14.36 4.87 3.95
N LYS A 115 -14.64 4.90 5.25
CA LYS A 115 -14.38 3.77 6.16
C LYS A 115 -15.69 3.14 6.57
N PHE A 116 -15.81 1.83 6.37
CA PHE A 116 -16.92 1.03 6.85
C PHE A 116 -16.49 0.27 8.12
N PHE A 117 -17.05 0.65 9.27
CA PHE A 117 -16.79 0.01 10.55
C PHE A 117 -17.80 -1.10 10.80
N TYR A 118 -17.33 -2.22 11.36
CA TYR A 118 -18.16 -3.38 11.67
C TYR A 118 -17.56 -4.18 12.82
N ARG A 119 -18.39 -5.01 13.47
CA ARG A 119 -17.91 -5.93 14.51
C ARG A 119 -17.57 -7.29 13.95
N ASN A 120 -16.46 -7.85 14.44
CA ASN A 120 -16.12 -9.24 14.18
C ASN A 120 -16.89 -10.19 15.12
N ASN A 121 -16.70 -11.50 14.94
CA ASN A 121 -17.35 -12.54 15.75
C ASN A 121 -16.94 -12.51 17.24
N GLN A 122 -15.95 -11.70 17.61
CA GLN A 122 -15.44 -11.47 18.98
C GLN A 122 -15.84 -10.09 19.52
N ASP A 123 -16.77 -9.39 18.86
CA ASP A 123 -17.25 -8.04 19.22
C ASP A 123 -16.16 -6.94 19.13
N ILE A 124 -15.06 -7.20 18.41
CA ILE A 124 -14.00 -6.22 18.14
C ILE A 124 -14.39 -5.39 16.92
N ILE A 125 -14.26 -4.07 17.01
CA ILE A 125 -14.49 -3.15 15.90
C ILE A 125 -13.32 -3.21 14.91
N LEU A 126 -13.64 -3.54 13.67
CA LEU A 126 -12.77 -3.49 12.52
C LEU A 126 -13.24 -2.40 11.57
N SER A 127 -12.38 -1.97 10.66
CA SER A 127 -12.76 -1.08 9.57
C SER A 127 -12.26 -1.59 8.22
N LYS A 128 -13.01 -1.29 7.17
CA LYS A 128 -12.62 -1.48 5.78
C LYS A 128 -12.56 -0.13 5.09
N GLU A 129 -11.39 0.22 4.57
CA GLU A 129 -11.20 1.45 3.80
C GLU A 129 -11.61 1.27 2.35
N ILE A 130 -12.29 2.28 1.81
CA ILE A 130 -12.85 2.31 0.45
C ILE A 130 -12.37 3.59 -0.20
N LEU A 131 -11.53 3.43 -1.22
CA LEU A 131 -10.98 4.55 -1.99
C LEU A 131 -12.05 5.17 -2.88
N LEU A 132 -11.99 6.49 -3.04
CA LEU A 132 -12.91 7.28 -3.87
C LEU A 132 -12.54 7.16 -5.35
N GLU A 133 -12.63 5.95 -5.89
CA GLU A 133 -12.36 5.62 -7.28
C GLU A 133 -13.63 5.04 -7.93
N GLU A 134 -13.93 5.48 -9.16
CA GLU A 134 -15.13 5.04 -9.88
C GLU A 134 -15.18 3.53 -10.11
N SER A 135 -14.01 2.90 -10.30
CA SER A 135 -13.87 1.45 -10.49
C SER A 135 -13.88 0.65 -9.19
N ASN A 136 -14.03 1.29 -8.02
CA ASN A 136 -13.95 0.60 -6.74
C ASN A 136 -15.19 -0.27 -6.47
N HIS A 137 -15.02 -1.59 -6.55
CA HIS A 137 -16.12 -2.55 -6.38
C HIS A 137 -16.73 -2.55 -4.99
N GLU A 138 -15.93 -2.33 -3.94
CA GLU A 138 -16.44 -2.16 -2.57
C GLU A 138 -17.32 -0.94 -2.43
N GLY A 139 -16.92 0.18 -3.03
CA GLY A 139 -17.70 1.41 -3.05
C GLY A 139 -19.07 1.20 -3.69
N ILE A 140 -19.11 0.53 -4.84
CA ILE A 140 -20.36 0.14 -5.51
C ILE A 140 -21.22 -0.71 -4.57
N GLN A 141 -20.66 -1.77 -3.97
CA GLN A 141 -21.39 -2.66 -3.06
C GLN A 141 -21.95 -1.94 -1.84
N ILE A 142 -21.19 -1.03 -1.22
CA ILE A 142 -21.67 -0.24 -0.08
C ILE A 142 -22.75 0.75 -0.51
N SER A 143 -22.60 1.39 -1.67
CA SER A 143 -23.62 2.31 -2.19
C SER A 143 -24.95 1.58 -2.40
N ASP A 144 -24.91 0.35 -2.94
CA ASP A 144 -26.08 -0.50 -3.14
C ASP A 144 -26.70 -0.93 -1.81
N LEU A 145 -25.86 -1.34 -0.85
CA LEU A 145 -26.29 -1.74 0.48
C LEU A 145 -27.07 -0.62 1.19
N LEU A 146 -26.67 0.64 0.94
CA LEU A 146 -27.24 1.84 1.54
C LEU A 146 -28.37 2.47 0.72
N LEU A 147 -28.83 1.87 -0.38
CA LEU A 147 -29.97 2.40 -1.13
C LEU A 147 -31.24 2.40 -0.27
N PHE A 148 -31.82 3.57 -0.01
CA PHE A 148 -32.97 3.72 0.89
C PHE A 148 -34.14 2.78 0.53
N GLN A 149 -34.41 2.58 -0.76
CA GLN A 149 -35.48 1.68 -1.23
C GLN A 149 -35.29 0.21 -0.80
N HIS A 150 -34.05 -0.27 -0.73
CA HIS A 150 -33.72 -1.68 -0.49
C HIS A 150 -32.99 -1.92 0.83
N PHE A 151 -32.63 -0.86 1.54
CA PHE A 151 -31.94 -0.91 2.81
C PHE A 151 -32.68 -1.81 3.81
N LYS A 152 -31.93 -2.74 4.42
CA LYS A 152 -32.36 -3.63 5.50
C LYS A 152 -31.17 -3.92 6.39
N LYS A 153 -31.35 -3.90 7.72
CA LYS A 153 -30.30 -4.32 8.66
C LYS A 153 -29.76 -5.72 8.39
N SER A 154 -30.60 -6.65 7.94
CA SER A 154 -30.16 -8.02 7.59
C SER A 154 -29.14 -8.05 6.46
N LEU A 155 -29.28 -7.19 5.44
CA LEU A 155 -28.32 -7.14 4.34
C LEU A 155 -26.96 -6.61 4.81
N VAL A 156 -26.97 -5.67 5.76
CA VAL A 156 -25.74 -5.15 6.38
C VAL A 156 -25.07 -6.25 7.18
N HIS A 157 -25.85 -6.98 7.97
CA HIS A 157 -25.37 -8.14 8.72
C HIS A 157 -24.78 -9.22 7.81
N ASP A 158 -25.46 -9.58 6.72
CA ASP A 158 -24.97 -10.58 5.75
C ASP A 158 -23.63 -10.14 5.12
N TYR A 159 -23.49 -8.85 4.80
CA TYR A 159 -22.24 -8.29 4.30
C TYR A 159 -21.12 -8.36 5.35
N ILE A 160 -21.40 -7.99 6.60
CA ILE A 160 -20.45 -8.11 7.73
C ILE A 160 -20.02 -9.56 7.93
N THR A 161 -20.96 -10.51 7.92
CA THR A 161 -20.66 -11.94 8.02
C THR A 161 -19.74 -12.39 6.89
N SER A 162 -20.00 -11.97 5.65
CA SER A 162 -19.10 -12.26 4.52
C SER A 162 -17.69 -11.68 4.72
N LEU A 163 -17.57 -10.49 5.31
CA LEU A 163 -16.27 -9.90 5.65
C LEU A 163 -15.56 -10.71 6.75
N ASN A 164 -16.29 -11.11 7.79
CA ASN A 164 -15.77 -11.91 8.90
C ASN A 164 -15.32 -13.31 8.44
N GLU A 165 -16.09 -14.00 7.60
CA GLU A 165 -15.72 -15.30 7.03
C GLU A 165 -14.46 -15.21 6.16
N LYS A 166 -14.37 -14.19 5.30
CA LYS A 166 -13.16 -13.93 4.50
C LYS A 166 -11.95 -13.68 5.41
N ASN A 167 -12.14 -12.91 6.48
CA ASN A 167 -11.10 -12.64 7.46
C ASN A 167 -10.71 -13.89 8.27
N GLU A 168 -11.65 -14.77 8.62
CA GLU A 168 -11.38 -16.00 9.38
C GLU A 168 -10.61 -17.01 8.53
N VAL A 169 -11.04 -17.25 7.28
CA VAL A 169 -10.31 -18.12 6.34
C VAL A 169 -8.91 -17.58 6.07
N LEU A 170 -8.77 -16.27 5.86
CA LEU A 170 -7.48 -15.62 5.67
C LEU A 170 -6.60 -15.72 6.93
N SER A 171 -7.18 -15.57 8.11
CA SER A 171 -6.47 -15.70 9.40
C SER A 171 -6.00 -17.13 9.64
N LYS A 172 -6.85 -18.13 9.37
CA LYS A 172 -6.51 -19.54 9.45
C LYS A 172 -5.44 -19.92 8.44
N LEU A 173 -5.55 -19.44 7.20
CA LEU A 173 -4.54 -19.61 6.16
C LEU A 173 -3.21 -18.98 6.58
N ARG A 174 -3.21 -17.75 7.11
CA ARG A 174 -2.00 -17.08 7.62
C ARG A 174 -1.35 -17.87 8.75
N LEU A 175 -2.15 -18.40 9.68
CA LEU A 175 -1.66 -19.25 10.77
C LEU A 175 -1.06 -20.57 10.24
N ASP A 176 -1.73 -21.22 9.29
CA ASP A 176 -1.24 -22.45 8.67
C ASP A 176 0.06 -22.20 7.88
N ILE A 177 0.15 -21.11 7.10
CA ILE A 177 1.36 -20.69 6.38
C ILE A 177 2.48 -20.40 7.39
N LYS A 178 2.20 -19.70 8.48
CA LYS A 178 3.17 -19.43 9.55
C LYS A 178 3.70 -20.73 10.18
N ARG A 179 2.80 -21.63 10.58
CA ARG A 179 3.17 -22.94 11.12
C ARG A 179 4.06 -23.73 10.14
N ILE A 180 3.68 -23.77 8.86
CA ILE A 180 4.46 -24.46 7.82
C ILE A 180 5.82 -23.78 7.61
N SER A 181 5.87 -22.45 7.65
CA SER A 181 7.11 -21.68 7.43
C SER A 181 8.11 -21.82 8.58
N GLU A 182 7.63 -21.96 9.81
CA GLU A 182 8.46 -22.06 11.02
C GLU A 182 8.94 -23.51 11.28
N ASP A 183 8.21 -24.52 10.80
CA ASP A 183 8.56 -25.93 11.00
C ASP A 183 9.45 -26.49 9.86
N ARG A 184 10.75 -26.61 10.16
CA ARG A 184 11.76 -27.16 9.23
C ARG A 184 11.44 -28.59 8.79
N ASN A 185 10.82 -29.41 9.63
CA ASN A 185 10.53 -30.81 9.29
C ASN A 185 9.37 -30.90 8.30
N ILE A 186 8.36 -30.05 8.47
CA ILE A 186 7.24 -29.94 7.53
C ILE A 186 7.76 -29.47 6.16
N LEU A 187 8.63 -28.46 6.12
CA LEU A 187 9.22 -27.97 4.86
C LEU A 187 10.06 -29.03 4.14
N LYS A 188 10.92 -29.75 4.89
CA LYS A 188 11.70 -30.86 4.32
C LYS A 188 10.80 -31.96 3.79
N SER A 189 9.74 -32.32 4.53
CA SER A 189 8.77 -33.32 4.09
C SER A 189 8.07 -32.90 2.79
N ILE A 190 7.60 -31.66 2.69
CA ILE A 190 6.96 -31.11 1.48
C ILE A 190 7.90 -31.19 0.28
N PHE A 191 9.15 -30.77 0.44
CA PHE A 191 10.16 -30.84 -0.62
C PHE A 191 10.50 -32.29 -1.00
N SER A 192 10.64 -33.19 -0.03
CA SER A 192 10.91 -34.60 -0.29
C SER A 192 9.76 -35.27 -1.05
N ASP A 193 8.52 -35.01 -0.64
CA ASP A 193 7.34 -35.56 -1.31
C ASP A 193 7.17 -35.00 -2.74
N PHE A 194 7.58 -33.76 -2.99
CA PHE A 194 7.65 -33.20 -4.33
C PHE A 194 8.65 -33.97 -5.21
N LEU A 195 9.85 -34.24 -4.71
CA LEU A 195 10.87 -34.98 -5.47
C LEU A 195 10.48 -36.44 -5.71
N VAL A 196 9.82 -37.09 -4.75
CA VAL A 196 9.26 -38.43 -4.95
C VAL A 196 8.21 -38.41 -6.08
N GLN A 197 7.37 -37.37 -6.16
CA GLN A 197 6.41 -37.23 -7.26
C GLN A 197 7.07 -37.00 -8.63
N GLN A 198 8.28 -36.44 -8.66
CA GLN A 198 9.09 -36.33 -9.88
C GLN A 198 9.79 -37.65 -10.27
N GLY A 199 9.65 -38.71 -9.47
CA GLY A 199 10.17 -40.05 -9.74
C GLY A 199 11.55 -40.33 -9.14
N TYR A 200 12.06 -39.46 -8.25
CA TYR A 200 13.31 -39.71 -7.54
C TYR A 200 13.12 -40.69 -6.38
N ASP A 201 14.14 -41.51 -6.11
CA ASP A 201 14.11 -42.49 -5.02
C ASP A 201 14.14 -41.80 -3.65
N ARG A 202 13.30 -42.28 -2.71
CA ARG A 202 13.14 -41.67 -1.38
C ARG A 202 14.43 -41.72 -0.56
N VAL A 203 15.22 -42.79 -0.68
CA VAL A 203 16.46 -42.93 0.09
C VAL A 203 17.46 -41.87 -0.37
N LEU A 204 17.66 -41.73 -1.69
CA LEU A 204 18.55 -40.72 -2.28
C LEU A 204 18.12 -39.30 -1.91
N ILE A 205 16.81 -39.00 -1.94
CA ILE A 205 16.27 -37.71 -1.53
C ILE A 205 16.61 -37.42 -0.07
N GLU A 206 16.39 -38.37 0.83
CA GLU A 206 16.67 -38.21 2.25
C GLU A 206 18.16 -37.97 2.51
N GLU A 207 19.06 -38.57 1.71
CA GLU A 207 20.50 -38.32 1.81
C GLU A 207 20.87 -36.89 1.47
N GLU A 208 20.38 -36.39 0.34
CA GLU A 208 20.62 -35.02 -0.10
C GLU A 208 19.96 -33.99 0.84
N MET A 209 18.75 -34.28 1.34
CA MET A 209 18.02 -33.41 2.26
C MET A 209 18.68 -33.24 3.63
N ARG A 210 19.56 -34.16 4.05
CA ARG A 210 20.34 -34.01 5.31
C ARG A 210 21.29 -32.82 5.24
N ASN A 211 21.82 -32.51 4.06
CA ASN A 211 22.80 -31.45 3.86
C ASN A 211 22.17 -30.10 3.47
N LEU A 212 20.85 -30.05 3.31
CA LEU A 212 20.12 -28.85 2.91
C LEU A 212 19.47 -28.14 4.11
N GLU A 213 19.61 -26.82 4.15
CA GLU A 213 18.88 -25.93 5.04
C GLU A 213 17.84 -25.14 4.23
N ILE A 214 16.58 -25.18 4.67
CA ILE A 214 15.46 -24.47 4.05
C ILE A 214 15.03 -23.37 5.02
N VAL A 215 15.10 -22.12 4.56
CA VAL A 215 14.68 -20.94 5.32
C VAL A 215 13.55 -20.26 4.56
N VAL A 216 12.38 -20.14 5.20
CA VAL A 216 11.22 -19.44 4.65
C VAL A 216 11.11 -18.08 5.30
N SER A 217 11.21 -17.03 4.48
CA SER A 217 11.01 -15.65 4.90
C SER A 217 9.65 -15.16 4.40
N GLN A 218 8.76 -14.80 5.33
CA GLN A 218 7.47 -14.20 4.99
C GLN A 218 7.64 -12.70 4.74
N LYS A 219 7.11 -12.20 3.62
CA LYS A 219 6.92 -10.75 3.41
C LYS A 219 5.73 -10.31 4.26
N GLN A 220 5.93 -9.43 5.25
CA GLN A 220 4.83 -8.83 6.00
C GLN A 220 4.11 -7.76 5.15
N LEU A 221 2.78 -7.83 5.08
CA LEU A 221 1.91 -6.73 4.64
C LEU A 221 1.68 -5.80 5.85
N CYS A 222 2.20 -4.57 5.81
CA CYS A 222 1.77 -3.50 6.71
C CYS A 222 1.06 -2.41 5.91
N SER A 223 -0.12 -2.02 6.40
CA SER A 223 -0.90 -0.85 6.02
C SER A 223 -0.08 0.43 6.23
N LYS A 224 -0.14 1.34 5.25
CA LYS A 224 0.55 2.64 5.27
C LYS A 224 -0.13 3.56 6.29
N GLU A 225 0.51 3.80 7.43
CA GLU A 225 0.25 5.00 8.24
C GLU A 225 1.33 6.03 7.94
N MET A 226 0.89 7.25 7.65
CA MET A 226 1.72 8.43 7.42
C MET A 226 2.27 8.92 8.77
N GLU A 227 3.54 8.65 9.06
CA GLU A 227 4.26 9.41 10.09
C GLU A 227 4.79 10.74 9.50
N ASN A 228 4.08 11.82 9.83
CA ASN A 228 4.63 13.17 9.82
C ASN A 228 5.39 13.41 11.12
N HIS A 229 6.70 13.14 11.14
CA HIS A 229 7.59 13.67 12.19
C HIS A 229 8.33 14.91 11.69
N SER A 230 7.76 16.09 11.99
CA SER A 230 8.50 17.34 12.03
C SER A 230 9.39 17.37 13.29
N ALA A 231 10.56 16.76 13.18
CA ALA A 231 11.73 17.08 14.00
C ALA A 231 12.93 17.07 13.05
N SER A 232 13.79 18.08 13.11
CA SER A 232 14.99 18.14 12.27
C SER A 232 15.99 17.07 12.71
N THR A 233 15.77 15.83 12.30
CA THR A 233 16.70 14.72 12.46
C THR A 233 17.33 14.51 11.10
N LYS A 234 18.56 15.01 10.89
CA LYS A 234 19.31 14.73 9.65
C LYS A 234 19.33 13.21 9.47
N ASP A 235 18.76 12.73 8.38
CA ASP A 235 18.75 11.31 8.07
C ASP A 235 20.20 10.80 7.86
N THR A 236 20.69 10.05 8.83
CA THR A 236 22.04 9.48 8.86
C THR A 236 22.11 8.04 8.33
N THR A 237 21.04 7.51 7.75
CA THR A 237 20.98 6.12 7.25
C THR A 237 22.05 5.88 6.19
N ARG A 238 22.76 4.74 6.32
CA ARG A 238 23.80 4.28 5.39
C ARG A 238 23.38 2.99 4.72
N PHE A 239 23.91 2.77 3.52
CA PHE A 239 23.55 1.69 2.62
C PHE A 239 24.79 0.93 2.15
N SER A 240 24.70 -0.39 2.05
CA SER A 240 25.73 -1.26 1.44
C SER A 240 25.12 -2.06 0.30
N PHE A 241 25.94 -2.55 -0.62
CA PHE A 241 25.51 -3.43 -1.71
C PHE A 241 26.49 -4.59 -1.87
N ASN A 242 25.98 -5.79 -2.15
CA ASN A 242 26.77 -7.02 -2.33
C ASN A 242 27.78 -7.29 -1.18
N GLY A 243 27.39 -6.97 0.06
CA GLY A 243 28.25 -7.13 1.24
C GLY A 243 29.37 -6.09 1.38
N SER A 244 29.31 -4.98 0.64
CA SER A 244 30.25 -3.85 0.78
C SER A 244 30.17 -3.19 2.16
N GLN A 245 31.11 -2.28 2.44
CA GLN A 245 30.96 -1.36 3.57
C GLN A 245 29.72 -0.47 3.42
N PHE A 246 29.21 0.07 4.54
CA PHE A 246 28.08 0.99 4.56
C PHE A 246 28.49 2.42 4.17
N TYR A 247 27.83 2.96 3.15
CA TYR A 247 28.04 4.30 2.63
C TYR A 247 26.88 5.24 2.98
N PRO A 248 27.15 6.51 3.34
CA PRO A 248 26.12 7.54 3.34
C PRO A 248 25.48 7.70 1.95
N LYS A 249 24.21 8.11 1.86
CA LYS A 249 23.41 8.20 0.60
C LYS A 249 24.19 8.68 -0.63
N LYS A 250 24.85 9.84 -0.57
CA LYS A 250 25.61 10.39 -1.70
C LYS A 250 26.77 9.50 -2.15
N ARG A 251 27.44 8.83 -1.21
CA ARG A 251 28.56 7.92 -1.47
C ARG A 251 28.07 6.55 -1.96
N PHE A 252 26.90 6.12 -1.49
CA PHE A 252 26.25 4.90 -1.97
C PHE A 252 25.94 5.01 -3.47
N VAL A 253 25.34 6.11 -3.91
CA VAL A 253 25.07 6.39 -5.33
C VAL A 253 26.36 6.29 -6.16
N LEU A 254 27.41 6.99 -5.74
CA LEU A 254 28.69 6.98 -6.43
C LEU A 254 29.28 5.56 -6.54
N ALA A 255 29.22 4.80 -5.44
CA ALA A 255 29.77 3.44 -5.39
C ALA A 255 28.99 2.47 -6.30
N VAL A 256 27.65 2.57 -6.33
CA VAL A 256 26.79 1.77 -7.22
C VAL A 256 27.09 2.06 -8.70
N VAL A 257 27.17 3.34 -9.08
CA VAL A 257 27.46 3.72 -10.48
C VAL A 257 28.86 3.23 -10.89
N LYS A 258 29.86 3.40 -10.02
CA LYS A 258 31.22 2.91 -10.29
C LYS A 258 31.28 1.39 -10.43
N GLN A 259 30.58 0.67 -9.56
CA GLN A 259 30.50 -0.79 -9.66
C GLN A 259 29.87 -1.20 -10.99
N TYR A 260 28.77 -0.54 -11.39
CA TYR A 260 28.08 -0.84 -12.63
C TYR A 260 28.96 -0.63 -13.87
N VAL A 261 29.68 0.50 -13.94
CA VAL A 261 30.62 0.76 -15.04
C VAL A 261 31.77 -0.25 -15.05
N LYS A 262 32.24 -0.69 -13.87
CA LYS A 262 33.29 -1.71 -13.75
C LYS A 262 32.83 -3.09 -14.23
N GLU A 263 31.58 -3.45 -13.97
CA GLU A 263 30.97 -4.70 -14.45
C GLU A 263 30.60 -4.66 -15.93
N HIS A 264 30.45 -3.46 -16.50
CA HIS A 264 30.13 -3.22 -17.91
C HIS A 264 31.18 -2.31 -18.59
N PRO A 265 32.42 -2.79 -18.80
CA PRO A 265 33.55 -1.96 -19.25
C PRO A 265 33.39 -1.32 -20.65
N GLY A 266 32.39 -1.72 -21.43
CA GLY A 266 32.06 -1.16 -22.74
C GLY A 266 30.85 -0.22 -22.76
N ILE A 267 30.26 0.10 -21.61
CA ILE A 267 29.02 0.88 -21.56
C ILE A 267 29.22 2.31 -22.07
N THR A 268 28.31 2.75 -22.93
CA THR A 268 28.26 4.13 -23.42
C THR A 268 27.49 5.03 -22.47
N TYR A 269 27.70 6.35 -22.57
CA TYR A 269 26.94 7.32 -21.78
C TYR A 269 25.42 7.21 -21.99
N ASN A 270 24.97 6.97 -23.23
CA ASN A 270 23.55 6.83 -23.54
C ASN A 270 22.93 5.59 -22.90
N GLU A 271 23.67 4.50 -22.80
CA GLU A 271 23.23 3.29 -22.09
C GLU A 271 23.23 3.52 -20.58
N LEU A 272 24.23 4.22 -20.06
CA LEU A 272 24.29 4.60 -18.65
C LEU A 272 23.13 5.52 -18.25
N GLU A 273 22.71 6.44 -19.13
CA GLU A 273 21.53 7.31 -18.94
C GLU A 273 20.21 6.52 -19.02
N ARG A 274 20.18 5.35 -19.68
CA ARG A 274 19.01 4.45 -19.62
C ARG A 274 18.92 3.70 -18.29
N VAL A 275 20.07 3.32 -17.73
CA VAL A 275 20.15 2.61 -16.44
C VAL A 275 19.95 3.58 -15.27
N PHE A 276 20.54 4.77 -15.35
CA PHE A 276 20.40 5.83 -14.35
C PHE A 276 19.78 7.10 -14.98
N PRO A 277 18.46 7.10 -15.26
CA PRO A 277 17.79 8.23 -15.91
C PRO A 277 17.97 9.56 -15.19
N SER A 278 18.32 10.61 -15.93
CA SER A 278 18.43 11.96 -15.37
C SER A 278 17.15 12.48 -14.75
N GLY A 279 15.99 11.99 -15.20
CA GLY A 279 14.68 12.30 -14.65
C GLY A 279 14.52 11.98 -13.16
N ILE A 280 15.41 11.17 -12.56
CA ILE A 280 15.45 10.92 -11.12
C ILE A 280 15.72 12.21 -10.34
N ILE A 281 16.65 13.05 -10.84
CA ILE A 281 16.98 14.35 -10.25
C ILE A 281 16.24 15.46 -11.00
N SER A 282 16.63 15.66 -12.26
CA SER A 282 16.00 16.54 -13.24
C SER A 282 16.68 16.32 -14.59
N LYS A 283 15.96 16.57 -15.70
CA LYS A 283 16.53 16.47 -17.05
C LYS A 283 17.81 17.30 -17.24
N GLN A 284 17.93 18.42 -16.54
CA GLN A 284 19.11 19.27 -16.61
C GLN A 284 20.28 18.68 -15.80
N ARG A 285 20.11 18.46 -14.50
CA ARG A 285 21.20 18.07 -13.60
C ARG A 285 21.58 16.59 -13.72
N GLY A 286 20.58 15.73 -13.84
CA GLY A 286 20.74 14.29 -13.95
C GLY A 286 21.48 13.62 -12.79
N VAL A 287 21.58 12.29 -12.87
CA VAL A 287 22.38 11.49 -11.93
C VAL A 287 23.86 11.56 -12.31
N ILE A 288 24.14 11.48 -13.61
CA ILE A 288 25.48 11.42 -14.19
C ILE A 288 25.55 12.43 -15.33
N ARG A 289 26.61 13.25 -15.38
CA ARG A 289 26.85 14.22 -16.45
C ARG A 289 28.31 14.21 -16.91
N PRO A 290 28.59 14.53 -18.18
CA PRO A 290 29.95 14.77 -18.63
C PRO A 290 30.61 15.87 -17.80
N LEU A 291 31.85 15.65 -17.39
CA LEU A 291 32.60 16.60 -16.58
C LEU A 291 32.74 17.96 -17.29
N SER A 292 32.95 17.96 -18.61
CA SER A 292 33.08 19.18 -19.43
C SER A 292 31.84 20.07 -19.36
N VAL A 293 30.65 19.48 -19.43
CA VAL A 293 29.36 20.20 -19.34
C VAL A 293 29.18 20.81 -17.95
N VAL A 294 29.51 20.05 -16.90
CA VAL A 294 29.39 20.51 -15.51
C VAL A 294 30.39 21.63 -15.22
N GLN A 295 31.63 21.53 -15.73
CA GLN A 295 32.64 22.59 -15.64
C GLN A 295 32.21 23.88 -16.36
N GLU A 296 31.52 23.77 -17.49
CA GLU A 296 30.95 24.91 -18.20
C GLU A 296 29.88 25.61 -17.36
N TRP A 297 28.94 24.86 -16.78
CA TRP A 297 27.91 25.43 -15.89
C TRP A 297 28.48 26.12 -14.65
N MET A 298 29.63 25.65 -14.14
CA MET A 298 30.30 26.25 -12.98
C MET A 298 30.87 27.64 -13.26
N LYS A 299 31.18 27.96 -14.52
CA LYS A 299 31.64 29.32 -14.89
C LYS A 299 30.56 30.37 -14.59
N ASP A 300 29.31 29.99 -14.78
CA ASP A 300 28.15 30.86 -14.57
C ASP A 300 27.52 30.69 -13.19
N ASN A 301 27.78 29.57 -12.50
CA ASN A 301 27.18 29.23 -11.20
C ASN A 301 28.17 28.49 -10.26
N ALA A 302 28.91 29.24 -9.44
CA ALA A 302 29.91 28.69 -8.52
C ALA A 302 29.34 27.64 -7.53
N ASP A 303 28.06 27.74 -7.16
CA ASP A 303 27.38 26.81 -6.24
C ASP A 303 27.36 25.35 -6.75
N LEU A 304 27.43 25.14 -8.08
CA LEU A 304 27.44 23.81 -8.67
C LEU A 304 28.67 22.98 -8.30
N SER A 305 29.79 23.63 -7.93
CA SER A 305 31.00 22.95 -7.42
C SER A 305 30.71 22.03 -6.24
N SER A 306 29.76 22.43 -5.38
CA SER A 306 29.36 21.67 -4.21
C SER A 306 28.33 20.57 -4.49
N ARG A 307 27.76 20.51 -5.69
CA ARG A 307 26.63 19.62 -6.05
C ARG A 307 27.03 18.36 -6.82
N TYR A 308 28.29 18.25 -7.22
CA TYR A 308 28.84 17.13 -7.97
C TYR A 308 30.10 16.58 -7.29
N PHE A 309 30.45 15.33 -7.57
CA PHE A 309 31.71 14.72 -7.14
C PHE A 309 32.81 15.02 -8.16
N LEU A 310 33.77 15.89 -7.82
CA LEU A 310 34.75 16.44 -8.76
C LEU A 310 36.18 16.00 -8.47
N GLU A 311 36.41 15.29 -7.36
CA GLU A 311 37.75 14.79 -7.03
C GLU A 311 38.16 13.69 -8.01
N SER A 312 39.45 13.67 -8.35
CA SER A 312 39.99 12.80 -9.41
C SER A 312 39.70 11.30 -9.18
N ASP A 313 39.71 10.85 -7.93
CA ASP A 313 39.42 9.48 -7.54
C ASP A 313 37.92 9.17 -7.54
N GLU A 314 37.04 10.18 -7.62
CA GLU A 314 35.59 10.07 -7.64
C GLU A 314 35.01 10.06 -9.06
N LEU A 315 35.75 10.60 -10.03
CA LEU A 315 35.32 10.64 -11.43
C LEU A 315 35.18 9.24 -12.03
N ILE A 316 34.24 9.12 -12.97
CA ILE A 316 33.99 7.90 -13.74
C ILE A 316 34.54 8.12 -15.14
N THR A 317 35.42 7.22 -15.59
CA THR A 317 35.94 7.25 -16.97
C THR A 317 35.30 6.11 -17.74
N LEU A 318 34.64 6.43 -18.86
CA LEU A 318 34.06 5.43 -19.76
C LEU A 318 35.08 5.02 -20.85
N ASN A 319 34.72 4.02 -21.66
CA ASN A 319 35.60 3.46 -22.69
C ASN A 319 35.98 4.46 -23.80
N ASP A 320 35.21 5.55 -23.95
CA ASP A 320 35.54 6.65 -24.86
C ASP A 320 36.64 7.60 -24.33
N GLY A 321 37.14 7.34 -23.12
CA GLY A 321 38.13 8.17 -22.45
C GLY A 321 37.57 9.46 -21.87
N LEU A 322 36.25 9.70 -21.99
CA LEU A 322 35.59 10.86 -21.40
C LEU A 322 35.32 10.63 -19.92
N GLN A 323 35.37 11.73 -19.16
CA GLN A 323 35.12 11.73 -17.73
C GLN A 323 33.71 12.22 -17.41
N TYR A 324 33.11 11.57 -16.42
CA TYR A 324 31.75 11.81 -15.95
C TYR A 324 31.75 11.97 -14.44
N THR A 325 30.83 12.81 -13.97
CA THR A 325 30.64 13.13 -12.55
C THR A 325 29.23 12.77 -12.11
N VAL A 326 29.09 12.44 -10.82
CA VAL A 326 27.82 12.04 -10.19
C VAL A 326 27.28 13.19 -9.34
N TYR A 327 25.98 13.42 -9.40
CA TYR A 327 25.29 14.41 -8.56
C TYR A 327 25.28 13.96 -7.10
N ASN A 328 25.57 14.88 -6.17
CA ASN A 328 25.81 14.54 -4.76
C ASN A 328 24.68 14.96 -3.80
N GLN A 329 23.69 15.73 -4.27
CA GLN A 329 22.55 16.18 -3.45
C GLN A 329 21.32 15.31 -3.68
N TRP A 330 20.90 14.57 -2.66
CA TRP A 330 19.81 13.62 -2.79
C TRP A 330 18.72 13.87 -1.75
N GLY A 331 17.53 14.29 -2.19
CA GLY A 331 16.34 14.30 -1.36
C GLY A 331 15.77 12.89 -1.21
N LEU A 332 14.92 12.67 -0.19
CA LEU A 332 14.36 11.36 0.13
C LEU A 332 13.67 10.70 -1.07
N LYS A 333 12.77 11.43 -1.74
CA LYS A 333 12.03 10.92 -2.91
C LYS A 333 12.95 10.56 -4.07
N GLN A 334 13.98 11.36 -4.36
CA GLN A 334 14.91 11.09 -5.45
C GLN A 334 15.83 9.91 -5.12
N PHE A 335 16.28 9.82 -3.86
CA PHE A 335 17.12 8.72 -3.42
C PHE A 335 16.40 7.39 -3.48
N ASN A 336 15.11 7.32 -3.08
CA ASN A 336 14.34 6.08 -3.13
C ASN A 336 14.21 5.54 -4.56
N LYS A 337 13.97 6.41 -5.56
CA LYS A 337 14.00 6.01 -6.99
C LYS A 337 15.34 5.45 -7.43
N PHE A 338 16.44 6.00 -6.93
CA PHE A 338 17.77 5.44 -7.22
C PHE A 338 18.00 4.12 -6.48
N LEU A 339 17.49 4.00 -5.25
CA LEU A 339 17.59 2.81 -4.43
C LEU A 339 16.87 1.62 -5.09
N GLU A 340 15.69 1.84 -5.66
CA GLU A 340 14.95 0.86 -6.47
C GLU A 340 15.81 0.34 -7.64
N ILE A 341 16.45 1.26 -8.38
CA ILE A 341 17.37 0.90 -9.47
C ILE A 341 18.54 0.07 -8.93
N ALA A 342 19.18 0.49 -7.84
CA ALA A 342 20.28 -0.24 -7.23
C ALA A 342 19.87 -1.63 -6.75
N GLN A 343 18.68 -1.78 -6.14
CA GLN A 343 18.12 -3.05 -5.68
C GLN A 343 17.76 -3.99 -6.83
N SER A 344 17.44 -3.46 -8.02
CA SER A 344 17.22 -4.28 -9.21
C SER A 344 18.49 -4.97 -9.72
N MET A 345 19.67 -4.44 -9.36
CA MET A 345 20.98 -4.91 -9.85
C MET A 345 21.82 -5.58 -8.76
N TYR A 346 21.63 -5.21 -7.49
CA TYR A 346 22.49 -5.60 -6.38
C TYR A 346 21.70 -5.92 -5.11
N ILE A 347 22.28 -6.73 -4.23
CA ILE A 347 21.71 -6.99 -2.90
C ILE A 347 22.06 -5.80 -1.99
N VAL A 348 21.10 -4.92 -1.72
CA VAL A 348 21.29 -3.70 -0.94
C VAL A 348 20.81 -3.87 0.51
N ASN A 349 21.62 -3.44 1.49
CA ASN A 349 21.27 -3.45 2.92
C ASN A 349 21.39 -2.04 3.54
N SER A 350 20.65 -1.76 4.62
CA SER A 350 20.76 -0.53 5.42
C SER A 350 21.33 -0.79 6.82
N ASP A 351 22.04 0.19 7.39
CA ASP A 351 22.64 0.08 8.73
C ASP A 351 21.64 0.31 9.87
N LYS A 352 20.49 0.92 9.58
CA LYS A 352 19.35 0.98 10.50
C LYS A 352 18.49 -0.27 10.31
N LYS A 353 18.16 -0.93 11.43
CA LYS A 353 17.16 -2.00 11.46
C LYS A 353 15.86 -1.45 10.87
N ASN A 354 15.36 -2.09 9.82
CA ASN A 354 14.18 -1.71 9.04
C ASN A 354 12.99 -1.34 9.93
N ASN A 355 12.86 -0.05 10.23
CA ASN A 355 11.60 0.64 10.22
C ASN A 355 11.66 1.56 8.98
N ASP A 356 10.63 1.44 8.14
CA ASP A 356 10.26 2.37 7.07
C ASP A 356 10.84 2.16 5.64
N VAL A 357 10.08 1.37 4.86
CA VAL A 357 9.60 1.52 3.45
C VAL A 357 10.63 2.01 2.40
N ILE A 358 10.86 1.36 1.25
CA ILE A 358 9.95 1.20 0.09
C ILE A 358 10.51 0.14 -0.87
N ASP A 359 9.65 -0.80 -1.27
CA ASP A 359 9.64 -1.44 -2.60
C ASP A 359 8.75 -0.58 -3.51
N ASP A 360 9.21 -0.29 -4.72
CA ASP A 360 8.40 -0.39 -5.93
C ASP A 360 9.33 -0.58 -7.13
N ILE A 361 9.28 -1.76 -7.77
CA ILE A 361 9.77 -1.95 -9.14
C ILE A 361 8.61 -2.50 -9.98
N PRO A 362 8.35 -1.94 -11.18
CA PRO A 362 7.22 -2.30 -12.03
C PRO A 362 7.24 -3.74 -12.55
N GLU A 363 6.02 -4.25 -12.69
CA GLU A 363 5.62 -5.43 -13.44
C GLU A 363 6.02 -5.31 -14.93
N HIS A 364 7.27 -5.61 -15.29
CA HIS A 364 7.66 -6.08 -16.64
C HIS A 364 9.17 -6.37 -16.70
N LEU A 365 9.59 -7.56 -16.26
CA LEU A 365 10.63 -8.43 -16.86
C LEU A 365 11.05 -9.48 -15.82
N HIS A 366 10.51 -10.69 -15.92
CA HIS A 366 11.34 -11.85 -16.22
C HIS A 366 10.47 -13.07 -16.55
N LYS A 367 10.46 -13.39 -17.85
CA LYS A 367 10.48 -14.77 -18.30
C LYS A 367 11.62 -15.50 -17.60
N SER A 368 11.27 -16.34 -16.64
CA SER A 368 12.06 -17.51 -16.25
C SER A 368 11.10 -18.57 -15.72
N VAL A 369 10.60 -19.35 -16.69
CA VAL A 369 10.17 -20.76 -16.65
C VAL A 369 9.69 -21.30 -15.29
N LEU A 370 8.37 -21.36 -15.12
CA LEU A 370 7.69 -22.47 -14.45
C LEU A 370 6.31 -22.62 -15.10
N GLN A 371 6.18 -23.52 -16.08
CA GLN A 371 4.89 -23.96 -16.59
C GLN A 371 4.41 -25.11 -15.72
N ILE A 372 3.48 -24.82 -14.81
CA ILE A 372 2.74 -25.86 -14.09
C ILE A 372 1.59 -26.30 -15.00
N SER A 373 1.54 -27.59 -15.35
CA SER A 373 0.46 -28.11 -16.19
C SER A 373 -0.85 -28.16 -15.38
N LYS A 374 -1.98 -28.02 -16.08
CA LYS A 374 -3.33 -28.09 -15.50
C LYS A 374 -3.58 -29.41 -14.74
N GLU A 375 -2.88 -30.47 -15.11
CA GLU A 375 -2.96 -31.79 -14.48
C GLU A 375 -2.34 -31.80 -13.07
N SER A 376 -1.24 -31.05 -12.87
CA SER A 376 -0.61 -30.90 -11.54
C SER A 376 -1.48 -30.13 -10.55
N LEU A 377 -2.33 -29.22 -11.02
CA LEU A 377 -3.30 -28.51 -10.18
C LEU A 377 -4.49 -29.41 -9.78
N GLN A 378 -4.93 -30.31 -10.65
CA GLN A 378 -6.06 -31.19 -10.37
C GLN A 378 -5.72 -32.35 -9.42
N SER A 379 -4.47 -32.84 -9.43
CA SER A 379 -4.03 -33.89 -8.51
C SER A 379 -3.94 -33.40 -7.06
N PHE A 380 -3.68 -32.10 -6.86
CA PHE A 380 -3.62 -31.48 -5.52
C PHE A 380 -5.00 -31.35 -4.86
N VAL A 381 -6.05 -31.10 -5.63
CA VAL A 381 -7.43 -30.97 -5.12
C VAL A 381 -8.01 -32.33 -4.71
N LYS A 382 -7.64 -33.43 -5.38
CA LYS A 382 -8.18 -34.77 -5.10
C LYS A 382 -7.61 -35.45 -3.85
N LYS A 383 -6.48 -35.00 -3.31
CA LYS A 383 -5.87 -35.60 -2.11
C LYS A 383 -6.46 -35.09 -0.77
N LYS A 384 -7.50 -34.26 -0.83
CA LYS A 384 -8.15 -33.66 0.35
C LYS A 384 -9.64 -34.01 0.51
N SER A 385 -10.12 -35.07 -0.17
CA SER A 385 -11.43 -35.67 0.09
C SER A 385 -11.28 -37.01 0.79
#